data_AF-A0A3D0PCM4-F1
#
_entry.id   AF-A0A3D0PCM4-F1
#
_cell.length_a   1.000
_cell.length_b   1.000
_cell.length_c   1.000
_cell.angle_alpha   90.00
_cell.angle_beta   90.00
_cell.angle_gamma   90.00
#
_symmetry.space_group_name_H-M   'P 1'
#
loop_
_entity.id
_entity.type
_entity.pdbx_description
1 polymer ?
#
loop_
_entity_poly.entity_id
_entity_poly.type
_entity_poly.pdbx_seq_one_letter_code
_entity_poly.pdbx_strand_id
1 'polypeptide(L)'
;MCFSASASFTAAAVLVPIGFYGTHIARTTDQKAYAPLAMTPAFFGTQQFVEGLQWIALDNGGLEPLGTITARGFLFFAYCFWMIWIPFCAYSISKATDTEALQKRLKWVWIVASILGIGFYLPVFFHPELVQPAVEAGRIVYNVDTIWHNFVNTEPLGQLVYWGFIVLP
;
A
#
# COMPACT_ATOMS: atom_id res chain seq x y z
N MET A 1 5.09 9.91 -0.53
CA MET A 1 5.38 11.18 0.14
C MET A 1 5.67 10.82 1.56
N CYS A 2 6.89 11.06 2.05
CA CYS A 2 7.17 10.82 3.46
C CYS A 2 7.16 12.17 4.17
N PHE A 3 6.28 12.34 5.15
CA PHE A 3 6.15 13.58 5.94
C PHE A 3 7.03 13.51 7.19
N SER A 4 6.85 14.40 8.17
CA SER A 4 7.38 14.24 9.53
C SER A 4 6.55 13.25 10.36
N ALA A 5 7.10 12.75 11.48
CA ALA A 5 6.39 11.90 12.43
C ALA A 5 5.01 12.47 12.82
N SER A 6 4.94 13.76 13.16
CA SER A 6 3.71 14.44 13.57
C SER A 6 2.63 14.44 12.49
N ALA A 7 3.02 14.69 11.24
CA ALA A 7 2.11 14.68 10.10
C ALA A 7 1.60 13.26 9.81
N SER A 8 2.46 12.25 9.87
CA SER A 8 2.09 10.85 9.70
C SER A 8 1.09 10.37 10.77
N PHE A 9 1.32 10.68 12.05
CA PHE A 9 0.36 10.35 13.11
C PHE A 9 -0.96 11.13 12.99
N THR A 10 -0.91 12.40 12.56
CA THR A 10 -2.13 13.19 12.32
C THR A 10 -2.96 12.58 11.20
N ALA A 11 -2.31 12.20 10.09
CA ALA A 11 -2.99 11.52 8.99
C ALA A 11 -3.61 10.19 9.44
N ALA A 12 -2.89 9.38 10.23
CA ALA A 12 -3.43 8.16 10.80
C ALA A 12 -4.67 8.39 11.68
N ALA A 13 -4.59 9.35 12.61
CA ALA A 13 -5.67 9.68 13.53
C ALA A 13 -6.95 10.16 12.83
N VAL A 14 -6.82 10.81 11.68
CA VAL A 14 -7.96 11.31 10.90
C VAL A 14 -8.49 10.25 9.93
N LEU A 15 -7.60 9.61 9.17
CA LEU A 15 -8.00 8.74 8.06
C LEU A 15 -8.52 7.38 8.50
N VAL A 16 -8.01 6.83 9.61
CA VAL A 16 -8.48 5.56 10.16
C VAL A 16 -9.96 5.64 10.55
N PRO A 17 -10.41 6.59 11.40
CA PRO A 17 -11.83 6.73 11.71
C PRO A 17 -12.69 7.03 10.48
N ILE A 18 -12.22 7.90 9.57
CA ILE A 18 -12.97 8.25 8.34
C ILE A 18 -13.18 7.01 7.45
N GLY A 19 -12.16 6.17 7.26
CA GLY A 19 -12.29 4.96 6.45
C GLY A 19 -13.26 3.94 7.07
N PHE A 20 -13.20 3.75 8.39
CA PHE A 20 -14.16 2.89 9.09
C PHE A 20 -15.60 3.43 9.00
N TYR A 21 -15.78 4.73 9.21
CA TYR A 21 -17.08 5.38 9.14
C TYR A 21 -17.67 5.35 7.71
N GLY A 22 -16.86 5.67 6.69
CA GLY A 22 -17.26 5.56 5.29
C GLY A 22 -17.64 4.13 4.90
N THR A 23 -16.87 3.14 5.38
CA THR A 23 -17.21 1.74 5.15
C THR A 23 -18.51 1.34 5.85
N HIS A 24 -18.76 1.83 7.06
CA HIS A 24 -20.02 1.59 7.76
C HIS A 24 -21.21 2.11 6.94
N ILE A 25 -21.14 3.35 6.44
CA ILE A 25 -22.18 3.93 5.56
C ILE A 25 -22.38 3.09 4.29
N ALA A 26 -21.29 2.73 3.60
CA ALA A 26 -21.39 1.95 2.37
C ALA A 26 -22.05 0.57 2.58
N ARG A 27 -21.90 -0.02 3.79
CA ARG A 27 -22.49 -1.32 4.14
C ARG A 27 -23.94 -1.23 4.60
N THR A 28 -24.34 -0.14 5.24
CA THR A 28 -25.71 0.08 5.73
C THR A 28 -26.64 0.65 4.67
N THR A 29 -26.08 1.20 3.59
CA THR A 29 -26.80 1.63 2.38
C THR A 29 -26.74 0.57 1.29
N ASP A 30 -27.45 0.78 0.18
CA ASP A 30 -27.43 -0.12 -0.99
C ASP A 30 -26.13 0.01 -1.84
N GLN A 31 -25.04 0.46 -1.23
CA GLN A 31 -23.74 0.72 -1.88
C GLN A 31 -22.65 -0.25 -1.44
N LYS A 32 -23.03 -1.48 -1.06
CA LYS A 32 -22.11 -2.49 -0.50
C LYS A 32 -20.90 -2.78 -1.39
N ALA A 33 -21.05 -2.65 -2.71
CA ALA A 33 -19.99 -2.85 -3.69
C ALA A 33 -18.81 -1.85 -3.52
N TYR A 34 -19.08 -0.65 -3.01
CA TYR A 34 -18.10 0.41 -2.74
C TYR A 34 -17.45 0.30 -1.36
N ALA A 35 -17.90 -0.61 -0.49
CA ALA A 35 -17.36 -0.76 0.87
C ALA A 35 -15.84 -0.98 0.91
N PRO A 36 -15.20 -1.76 0.01
CA PRO A 36 -13.74 -1.84 -0.04
C PRO A 36 -13.08 -0.50 -0.37
N LEU A 37 -13.60 0.23 -1.36
CA LEU A 37 -13.06 1.55 -1.72
C LEU A 37 -13.16 2.53 -0.56
N ALA A 38 -14.28 2.49 0.19
CA ALA A 38 -14.48 3.33 1.37
C ALA A 38 -13.53 3.00 2.54
N MET A 39 -12.92 1.80 2.56
CA MET A 39 -11.94 1.41 3.58
C MET A 39 -10.51 1.89 3.24
N THR A 40 -10.26 2.29 1.99
CA THR A 40 -8.95 2.78 1.52
C THR A 40 -8.32 3.86 2.43
N PRO A 41 -9.06 4.87 2.93
CA PRO A 41 -8.50 5.84 3.88
C PRO A 41 -7.97 5.18 5.16
N ALA A 42 -8.61 4.14 5.69
CA ALA A 42 -8.16 3.49 6.91
C ALA A 42 -6.86 2.71 6.70
N PHE A 43 -6.71 2.06 5.55
CA PHE A 43 -5.45 1.41 5.18
C PHE A 43 -4.33 2.42 4.97
N PHE A 44 -4.60 3.52 4.29
CA PHE A 44 -3.61 4.59 4.12
C PHE A 44 -3.24 5.21 5.48
N GLY A 45 -4.20 5.43 6.37
CA GLY A 45 -3.94 5.88 7.74
C GLY A 45 -3.09 4.89 8.54
N THR A 46 -3.28 3.59 8.35
CA THR A 46 -2.44 2.55 8.98
C THR A 46 -1.02 2.57 8.41
N GLN A 47 -0.86 2.73 7.11
CA GLN A 47 0.46 2.93 6.49
C GLN A 47 1.15 4.19 7.06
N GLN A 48 0.41 5.29 7.23
CA GLN A 48 0.94 6.51 7.84
C GLN A 48 1.32 6.32 9.32
N PHE A 49 0.56 5.53 10.08
CA PHE A 49 0.94 5.17 11.45
C PHE A 49 2.28 4.42 11.48
N VAL A 50 2.45 3.43 10.59
CA VAL A 50 3.71 2.68 10.45
C VAL A 50 4.87 3.60 10.09
N GLU A 51 4.64 4.56 9.19
CA GLU A 51 5.64 5.56 8.80
C GLU A 51 6.00 6.50 9.96
N GLY A 52 5.03 6.91 10.78
CA GLY A 52 5.28 7.70 12.00
C GLY A 52 6.14 6.95 13.01
N LEU A 53 5.93 5.63 13.16
CA LEU A 53 6.80 4.79 13.99
C LEU A 53 8.21 4.63 13.38
N GLN A 54 8.33 4.58 12.05
CA GLN A 54 9.63 4.56 11.38
C GLN A 54 10.43 5.83 11.68
N TRP A 55 9.79 7.00 11.69
CA TRP A 55 10.45 8.24 12.10
C TRP A 55 10.99 8.16 13.52
N ILE A 56 10.18 7.67 14.47
CA ILE A 56 10.64 7.48 15.86
C ILE A 56 11.85 6.54 15.90
N ALA A 57 11.85 5.45 15.14
CA ALA A 57 12.98 4.53 15.11
C ALA A 57 14.27 5.21 14.59
N LEU A 58 14.15 6.00 13.51
CA LEU A 58 15.27 6.72 12.91
C LEU A 58 15.80 7.84 13.82
N ASP A 59 14.92 8.63 14.43
CA ASP A 59 15.28 9.73 15.33
C ASP A 59 16.00 9.23 16.60
N ASN A 60 15.76 7.98 17.01
CA ASN A 60 16.44 7.33 18.14
C ASN A 60 17.69 6.53 17.73
N GLY A 61 18.28 6.84 16.57
CA GLY A 61 19.53 6.23 16.12
C GLY A 61 19.38 4.81 15.55
N GLY A 62 18.22 4.49 14.97
CA GLY A 62 17.94 3.17 14.41
C GLY A 62 17.50 2.16 15.47
N LEU A 63 16.45 2.49 16.22
CA LEU A 63 15.92 1.63 17.28
C LEU A 63 15.44 0.28 16.72
N GLU A 64 16.18 -0.78 17.01
CA GLU A 64 15.81 -2.14 16.64
C GLU A 64 15.06 -2.86 17.77
N PRO A 65 14.08 -3.74 17.47
CA PRO A 65 13.66 -4.20 16.13
C PRO A 65 12.63 -3.29 15.45
N LEU A 66 12.28 -2.15 16.06
CA LEU A 66 11.20 -1.27 15.59
C LEU A 66 11.46 -0.81 14.14
N GLY A 67 12.66 -0.29 13.85
CA GLY A 67 13.04 0.21 12.54
C GLY A 67 12.89 -0.83 11.43
N THR A 68 13.44 -2.03 11.61
CA THR A 68 13.26 -3.13 10.66
C THR A 68 11.78 -3.50 10.46
N ILE A 69 11.00 -3.58 11.54
CA ILE A 69 9.58 -3.96 11.46
C ILE A 69 8.77 -2.89 10.70
N THR A 70 8.97 -1.61 11.03
CA THR A 70 8.22 -0.52 10.41
C THR A 70 8.62 -0.29 8.96
N ALA A 71 9.90 -0.49 8.60
CA ALA A 71 10.34 -0.39 7.22
C ALA A 71 9.73 -1.49 6.35
N ARG A 72 9.70 -2.73 6.86
CA ARG A 72 9.04 -3.85 6.18
C ARG A 72 7.52 -3.66 6.11
N GLY A 73 6.92 -3.09 7.15
CA GLY A 73 5.50 -2.74 7.17
C GLY A 73 5.16 -1.70 6.11
N PHE A 74 5.97 -0.66 5.97
CA PHE A 74 5.77 0.36 4.94
C PHE A 74 5.94 -0.22 3.53
N LEU A 75 7.00 -1.00 3.30
CA LEU A 75 7.24 -1.66 2.01
C LEU A 75 6.19 -2.72 1.66
N PHE A 76 5.58 -3.37 2.66
CA PHE A 76 4.41 -4.22 2.43
C PHE A 76 3.27 -3.44 1.80
N PHE A 77 2.98 -2.25 2.32
CA PHE A 77 1.96 -1.40 1.73
C PHE A 77 2.32 -0.99 0.30
N ALA A 78 3.56 -0.54 0.09
CA ALA A 78 4.05 -0.09 -1.21
C ALA A 78 4.06 -1.20 -2.26
N TYR A 79 4.70 -2.34 -2.00
CA TYR A 79 4.90 -3.37 -3.03
C TYR A 79 3.74 -4.35 -3.18
N CYS A 80 2.98 -4.61 -2.11
CA CYS A 80 2.01 -5.69 -2.10
C CYS A 80 0.59 -5.19 -1.92
N PHE A 81 0.33 -4.47 -0.82
CA PHE A 81 -1.03 -4.14 -0.41
C PHE A 81 -1.79 -3.36 -1.49
N TRP A 82 -1.23 -2.27 -2.02
CA TRP A 82 -1.93 -1.44 -2.99
C TRP A 82 -2.12 -2.13 -4.35
N MET A 83 -1.18 -2.98 -4.76
CA MET A 83 -1.31 -3.81 -5.95
C MET A 83 -2.47 -4.80 -5.84
N ILE A 84 -2.76 -5.32 -4.65
CA ILE A 84 -3.89 -6.22 -4.41
C ILE A 84 -5.18 -5.42 -4.24
N TRP A 85 -5.13 -4.38 -3.41
CA TRP A 85 -6.31 -3.70 -2.88
C TRP A 85 -7.09 -2.94 -3.94
N ILE A 86 -6.40 -2.23 -4.83
CA ILE A 86 -7.08 -1.38 -5.83
C ILE A 86 -7.81 -2.22 -6.89
N PRO A 87 -7.19 -3.23 -7.53
CA PRO A 87 -7.92 -4.17 -8.39
C PRO A 87 -9.07 -4.88 -7.68
N PHE A 88 -8.91 -5.20 -6.38
CA PHE A 88 -10.00 -5.78 -5.58
C PHE A 88 -11.18 -4.80 -5.43
N CYS A 89 -10.90 -3.51 -5.20
CA CYS A 89 -11.94 -2.48 -5.16
C CYS A 89 -12.68 -2.38 -6.50
N ALA A 90 -11.96 -2.32 -7.62
CA ALA A 90 -12.55 -2.29 -8.96
C ALA A 90 -13.40 -3.54 -9.24
N TYR A 91 -12.88 -4.73 -8.93
CA TYR A 91 -13.64 -5.97 -9.04
C TYR A 91 -14.89 -5.98 -8.16
N SER A 92 -14.79 -5.48 -6.91
CA SER A 92 -15.94 -5.38 -6.01
C SER A 92 -17.05 -4.50 -6.57
N ILE A 93 -16.68 -3.33 -7.10
CA ILE A 93 -17.62 -2.38 -7.72
C ILE A 93 -18.26 -2.99 -8.97
N SER A 94 -17.49 -3.70 -9.79
CA SER A 94 -17.99 -4.32 -11.03
C SER A 94 -19.11 -5.35 -10.81
N LYS A 95 -19.21 -5.94 -9.61
CA LYS A 95 -20.31 -6.86 -9.25
C LYS A 95 -21.67 -6.17 -9.15
N ALA A 96 -21.69 -4.84 -9.03
CA ALA A 96 -22.93 -4.06 -9.10
C ALA A 96 -23.34 -3.72 -10.55
N THR A 97 -22.57 -4.14 -11.55
CA THR A 97 -22.85 -3.93 -12.97
C THR A 97 -23.22 -5.25 -13.65
N ASP A 98 -24.15 -5.23 -14.60
CA ASP A 98 -24.65 -6.43 -15.30
C ASP A 98 -23.70 -6.99 -16.38
N THR A 99 -22.47 -6.47 -16.48
CA THR A 99 -21.52 -6.87 -17.55
C THR A 99 -20.58 -7.97 -17.07
N GLU A 100 -20.92 -9.23 -17.35
CA GLU A 100 -20.10 -10.41 -16.98
C GLU A 100 -18.65 -10.34 -17.51
N ALA A 101 -18.47 -9.82 -18.73
CA ALA A 101 -17.14 -9.68 -19.33
C ALA A 101 -16.22 -8.76 -18.53
N LEU A 102 -16.75 -7.65 -18.00
CA LEU A 102 -16.01 -6.70 -17.17
C LEU A 102 -15.66 -7.33 -15.82
N GLN A 103 -16.61 -8.00 -15.19
CA GLN A 103 -16.38 -8.70 -13.92
C GLN A 103 -15.28 -9.76 -14.05
N LYS A 104 -15.31 -10.57 -15.12
CA LYS A 104 -14.28 -11.58 -15.40
C LYS A 104 -12.91 -10.95 -15.65
N ARG A 105 -12.85 -9.85 -16.41
CA ARG A 105 -11.61 -9.11 -16.67
C ARG A 105 -11.01 -8.56 -15.38
N LEU A 106 -11.79 -7.84 -14.57
CA LEU A 106 -11.30 -7.24 -13.33
C LEU A 106 -10.92 -8.29 -12.28
N LYS A 107 -11.61 -9.44 -12.25
CA LYS A 107 -11.19 -10.59 -11.44
C LYS A 107 -9.80 -11.10 -11.83
N TRP A 108 -9.53 -11.25 -13.13
CA TRP A 108 -8.21 -11.68 -13.61
C TRP A 108 -7.13 -10.63 -13.32
N VAL A 109 -7.43 -9.35 -13.53
CA VAL A 109 -6.53 -8.25 -13.17
C VAL A 109 -6.18 -8.31 -11.68
N TRP A 110 -7.16 -8.52 -10.81
CA TRP A 110 -6.94 -8.68 -9.37
C TRP A 110 -6.07 -9.89 -9.04
N ILE A 111 -6.30 -11.05 -9.65
CA ILE A 111 -5.48 -12.26 -9.41
C ILE A 111 -4.03 -12.02 -9.84
N VAL A 112 -3.81 -11.49 -11.05
CA VAL A 112 -2.47 -11.24 -11.58
C VAL A 112 -1.74 -10.19 -10.73
N ALA A 113 -2.41 -9.08 -10.40
CA ALA A 113 -1.83 -8.05 -9.55
C ALA A 113 -1.48 -8.59 -8.17
N SER A 114 -2.27 -9.53 -7.64
CA SER A 114 -1.98 -10.17 -6.35
C SER A 114 -0.74 -11.05 -6.40
N ILE A 115 -0.58 -11.85 -7.45
CA ILE A 115 0.62 -12.68 -7.64
C ILE A 115 1.86 -11.78 -7.76
N LEU A 116 1.77 -10.71 -8.55
CA LEU A 116 2.87 -9.77 -8.74
C LEU A 116 3.23 -9.02 -7.45
N GLY A 117 2.24 -8.47 -6.74
CA GLY A 117 2.47 -7.73 -5.50
C GLY A 117 3.07 -8.59 -4.39
N ILE A 118 2.60 -9.84 -4.25
CA ILE A 118 3.23 -10.82 -3.35
C ILE A 118 4.66 -11.10 -3.81
N GLY A 119 4.88 -11.33 -5.11
CA GLY A 119 6.20 -11.56 -5.71
C GLY A 119 7.20 -10.44 -5.40
N PHE A 120 6.79 -9.17 -5.48
CA PHE A 120 7.64 -8.02 -5.16
C PHE A 120 7.96 -7.90 -3.67
N TYR A 121 7.05 -8.33 -2.79
CA TYR A 121 7.28 -8.23 -1.35
C TYR A 121 8.05 -9.41 -0.75
N LEU A 122 8.01 -10.60 -1.37
CA LEU A 122 8.68 -11.80 -0.84
C LEU A 122 10.19 -11.60 -0.54
N PRO A 123 11.01 -10.99 -1.42
CA PRO A 123 12.42 -10.75 -1.12
C PRO A 123 12.62 -9.89 0.12
N VAL A 124 11.84 -8.81 0.26
CA VAL A 124 11.87 -7.91 1.43
C VAL A 124 11.41 -8.62 2.70
N PHE A 125 10.49 -9.58 2.57
CA PHE A 125 10.00 -10.35 3.69
C PHE A 125 11.05 -11.31 4.25
N PHE A 126 11.79 -12.01 3.39
CA PHE A 126 12.79 -13.02 3.79
C PHE A 126 14.18 -12.44 4.09
N HIS A 127 14.53 -11.32 3.48
CA HIS A 127 15.85 -10.69 3.59
C HIS A 127 15.74 -9.27 4.15
N PRO A 128 15.49 -9.13 5.47
CA PRO A 128 15.35 -7.82 6.11
C PRO A 128 16.60 -6.95 5.96
N GLU A 129 17.79 -7.54 5.86
CA GLU A 129 19.07 -6.89 5.65
C GLU A 129 19.17 -6.07 4.35
N LEU A 130 18.29 -6.35 3.38
CA LEU A 130 18.25 -5.63 2.11
C LEU A 130 17.60 -4.25 2.23
N VAL A 131 16.89 -3.97 3.34
CA VAL A 131 16.15 -2.71 3.51
C VAL A 131 16.94 -1.78 4.43
N GLN A 132 17.41 -0.68 3.87
CA GLN A 132 18.12 0.36 4.61
C GLN A 132 17.31 1.65 4.56
N PRO A 133 16.46 1.91 5.58
CA PRO A 133 15.75 3.18 5.68
C PRO A 133 16.73 4.30 6.05
N ALA A 134 16.74 5.37 5.27
CA ALA A 134 17.55 6.56 5.50
C ALA A 134 16.70 7.82 5.41
N VAL A 135 17.10 8.90 6.08
CA VAL A 135 16.47 10.21 5.92
C VAL A 135 17.28 11.01 4.91
N GLU A 136 16.70 11.29 3.74
CA GLU A 136 17.32 12.10 2.69
C GLU A 136 16.39 13.26 2.35
N ALA A 137 16.90 14.49 2.34
CA ALA A 137 16.13 15.70 2.00
C ALA A 137 14.79 15.84 2.76
N GLY A 138 14.74 15.44 4.03
CA GLY A 138 13.56 15.58 4.90
C GLY A 138 12.46 14.53 4.67
N ARG A 139 12.76 13.44 3.95
CA ARG A 139 11.86 12.31 3.72
C ARG A 139 12.58 11.00 4.02
N ILE A 140 11.82 9.98 4.42
CA ILE A 140 12.36 8.61 4.52
C ILE A 140 12.50 8.03 3.12
N VAL A 141 13.69 7.58 2.79
CA VAL A 141 14.01 6.80 1.59
C VAL A 141 14.30 5.37 2.03
N TYR A 142 13.61 4.42 1.40
CA TYR A 142 13.84 3.00 1.64
C TYR A 142 14.73 2.48 0.52
N ASN A 143 16.04 2.45 0.77
CA ASN A 143 16.98 1.85 -0.16
C ASN A 143 16.86 0.33 -0.04
N VAL A 144 16.48 -0.32 -1.14
CA VAL A 144 16.34 -1.78 -1.19
C VAL A 144 17.23 -2.33 -2.28
N ASP A 145 18.30 -3.05 -1.90
CA ASP A 145 19.25 -3.64 -2.84
C ASP A 145 18.67 -4.91 -3.48
N THR A 146 17.69 -4.74 -4.35
CA THR A 146 17.08 -5.84 -5.13
C THR A 146 16.82 -5.45 -6.57
N ILE A 147 16.92 -6.43 -7.47
CA ILE A 147 16.56 -6.30 -8.89
C ILE A 147 15.10 -5.82 -9.03
N TRP A 148 14.22 -6.23 -8.11
CA TRP A 148 12.82 -5.84 -8.08
C TRP A 148 12.60 -4.38 -7.70
N HIS A 149 13.37 -3.83 -6.75
CA HIS A 149 13.32 -2.41 -6.42
C HIS A 149 13.67 -1.55 -7.63
N ASN A 150 14.72 -1.93 -8.37
CA ASN A 150 15.10 -1.24 -9.60
C ASN A 150 14.03 -1.37 -10.69
N PHE A 151 13.44 -2.56 -10.86
CA PHE A 151 12.36 -2.74 -11.80
C PHE A 151 11.15 -1.83 -11.49
N VAL A 152 10.74 -1.73 -10.22
CA VAL A 152 9.57 -0.93 -9.82
C VAL A 152 9.87 0.57 -9.79
N ASN A 153 11.10 0.99 -9.43
CA ASN A 153 11.42 2.40 -9.16
C ASN A 153 12.35 3.08 -10.17
N THR A 154 13.15 2.37 -10.96
CA THR A 154 14.12 2.98 -11.90
C THR A 154 13.88 2.60 -13.36
N GLU A 155 13.35 1.42 -13.66
CA GLU A 155 13.02 0.98 -15.01
C GLU A 155 11.66 1.55 -15.47
N PRO A 156 11.59 2.33 -16.58
CA PRO A 156 10.34 2.94 -17.05
C PRO A 156 9.24 1.91 -17.34
N LEU A 157 9.61 0.74 -17.87
CA LEU A 157 8.67 -0.35 -18.13
C LEU A 157 8.08 -0.93 -16.84
N GLY A 158 8.91 -1.19 -15.83
CA GLY A 158 8.44 -1.76 -14.58
C GLY A 158 7.62 -0.77 -13.75
N GLN A 159 7.97 0.52 -13.79
CA GLN A 159 7.10 1.60 -13.30
C GLN A 159 5.74 1.55 -14.01
N LEU A 160 5.71 1.58 -15.34
CA LEU A 160 4.44 1.56 -16.09
C LEU A 160 3.58 0.32 -15.77
N VAL A 161 4.20 -0.85 -15.58
CA VAL A 161 3.49 -2.07 -15.18
C VAL A 161 2.89 -1.91 -13.78
N TYR A 162 3.69 -1.48 -12.80
CA TYR A 162 3.24 -1.27 -11.42
C TYR A 162 2.10 -0.25 -11.35
N TRP A 163 2.27 0.92 -11.97
CA TRP A 163 1.25 1.96 -12.04
C TRP A 163 0.01 1.50 -12.83
N GLY A 164 0.20 0.73 -13.90
CA GLY A 164 -0.88 0.19 -14.70
C GLY A 164 -1.84 -0.69 -13.90
N PHE A 165 -1.32 -1.54 -13.02
CA PHE A 165 -2.17 -2.37 -12.14
C PHE A 165 -2.87 -1.59 -11.03
N ILE A 166 -2.40 -0.39 -10.69
CA ILE A 166 -3.00 0.44 -9.64
C ILE A 166 -4.00 1.45 -10.23
N VAL A 167 -3.74 2.00 -11.42
CA VAL A 167 -4.50 3.13 -11.98
C VAL A 167 -5.55 2.70 -13.02
N LEU A 168 -5.28 1.65 -13.80
CA LEU A 168 -6.16 1.25 -14.91
C LEU A 168 -7.39 0.40 -14.54
N PRO A 169 -7.40 -0.44 -13.49
CA PRO A 169 -8.59 -1.18 -13.10
C PRO A 169 -9.75 -0.26 -12.71
#